data_AF-A0A3C1Z636-F1
#
_entry.id   AF-A0A3C1Z636-F1
#
_cell.length_a   1.000
_cell.length_b   1.000
_cell.length_c   1.000
_cell.angle_alpha   90.00
_cell.angle_beta   90.00
_cell.angle_gamma   90.00
#
_symmetry.space_group_name_H-M   'P 1'
#
loop_
_entity.id
_entity.type
_entity.pdbx_description
1 polymer ?
#
loop_
_entity_poly.entity_id
_entity_poly.type
_entity_poly.pdbx_seq_one_letter_code
_entity_poly.pdbx_strand_id
1 'polypeptide(L)'
;MEQSASRRGPIFAEGASGRSRPRSLIAAISEIQELAVVEKLGTPLPEHLILLDRSFAYTEVGVHSVVVDGLINMLGVPMGLGVMGSLMPIFGDPDPSLFDQVFAQLIGITYGVGYAVMIGHNLGSCYIGKVCKRAIQDIYQSMIVANIIKVILLSVFFNFMYQLLTPEHVQEGFKVLWPLLRGVMSDQMAVGVQDWVISMREVMIPSATVVILVTIATLCVPYVYFVIGGREAAEEKRRNRLYDVC
;
A
#
# COMPACT_ATOMS: atom_id res chain seq x y z
N MET A 1 39.72 52.64 6.24
CA MET A 1 39.42 51.25 6.65
C MET A 1 37.91 51.08 6.62
N GLU A 2 37.36 50.74 5.46
CA GLU A 2 35.94 50.42 5.28
C GLU A 2 35.86 48.97 4.83
N GLN A 3 35.26 48.11 5.66
CA GLN A 3 34.98 46.72 5.33
C GLN A 3 33.62 46.64 4.65
N SER A 4 33.60 46.16 3.41
CA SER A 4 32.40 45.94 2.62
C SER A 4 31.58 44.79 3.19
N ALA A 5 30.30 45.05 3.46
CA ALA A 5 29.29 44.04 3.75
C ALA A 5 29.15 43.07 2.56
N SER A 6 29.48 41.79 2.79
CA SER A 6 29.25 40.75 1.80
C SER A 6 27.75 40.46 1.70
N ARG A 7 27.22 40.62 0.48
CA ARG A 7 25.87 40.23 0.11
C ARG A 7 25.72 38.72 0.34
N ARG A 8 24.87 38.33 1.29
CA ARG A 8 24.36 36.96 1.40
C ARG A 8 23.44 36.69 0.20
N GLY A 9 23.95 35.94 -0.77
CA GLY A 9 23.14 35.32 -1.81
C GLY A 9 22.21 34.25 -1.22
N PRO A 10 21.26 33.71 -2.02
CA PRO A 10 20.31 32.72 -1.57
C PRO A 10 21.05 31.48 -1.04
N ILE A 11 20.64 31.04 0.14
CA ILE A 11 21.12 29.82 0.81
C ILE A 11 20.61 28.63 0.00
N PHE A 12 21.33 28.28 -1.07
CA PHE A 12 21.32 26.92 -1.55
C PHE A 12 22.11 26.12 -0.52
N ALA A 13 21.41 25.29 0.25
CA ALA A 13 22.04 24.39 1.19
C ALA A 13 23.17 23.61 0.50
N GLU A 14 24.39 23.85 0.95
CA GLU A 14 25.56 23.01 0.72
C GLU A 14 25.25 21.61 1.24
N GLY A 15 24.93 20.72 0.30
CA GLY A 15 24.68 19.30 0.50
C GLY A 15 24.79 18.56 -0.83
N ALA A 16 25.70 19.00 -1.71
CA ALA A 16 25.99 18.36 -2.99
C ALA A 16 26.94 17.16 -2.85
N SER A 17 26.80 16.39 -1.77
CA SER A 17 27.40 15.06 -1.60
C SER A 17 26.30 14.00 -1.71
N GLY A 18 25.98 13.63 -2.95
CA GLY A 18 25.14 12.47 -3.27
C GLY A 18 23.70 12.57 -2.75
N ARG A 19 22.82 13.24 -3.50
CA ARG A 19 21.37 13.25 -3.26
C ARG A 19 20.90 11.79 -3.25
N SER A 20 20.70 11.24 -2.05
CA SER A 20 20.56 9.81 -1.82
C SER A 20 19.28 9.30 -2.44
N ARG A 21 19.34 8.14 -3.10
CA ARG A 21 18.19 7.44 -3.65
C ARG A 21 17.10 7.34 -2.56
N PRO A 22 15.87 7.82 -2.78
CA PRO A 22 14.82 7.71 -1.77
C PRO A 22 14.53 6.23 -1.55
N ARG A 23 14.96 5.70 -0.39
CA ARG A 23 14.75 4.29 -0.01
C ARG A 23 13.42 4.05 0.71
N SER A 24 12.67 5.11 1.02
CA SER A 24 11.40 5.04 1.75
C SER A 24 10.33 5.89 1.10
N LEU A 25 9.06 5.52 1.33
CA LEU A 25 7.93 6.30 0.83
C LEU A 25 7.95 7.74 1.34
N ILE A 26 8.24 7.94 2.63
CA ILE A 26 8.26 9.29 3.22
C ILE A 26 9.33 10.14 2.54
N ALA A 27 10.52 9.58 2.27
CA ALA A 27 11.57 10.30 1.54
C ALA A 27 11.14 10.64 0.11
N ALA A 28 10.47 9.72 -0.60
CA ALA A 28 9.93 9.98 -1.93
C ALA A 28 8.85 11.08 -1.90
N ILE A 29 7.96 11.07 -0.90
CA ILE A 29 6.94 12.10 -0.71
C ILE A 29 7.58 13.47 -0.47
N SER A 30 8.53 13.55 0.46
CA SER A 30 9.23 14.80 0.78
C SER A 30 9.96 15.37 -0.43
N GLU A 31 10.64 14.52 -1.22
CA GLU A 31 11.31 14.98 -2.44
C GLU A 31 10.31 15.53 -3.48
N ILE A 32 9.18 14.86 -3.70
CA ILE A 32 8.15 15.34 -4.62
C ILE A 32 7.53 16.65 -4.11
N GLN A 33 7.34 16.80 -2.80
CA GLN A 33 6.85 18.04 -2.19
C GLN A 33 7.84 19.20 -2.39
N GLU A 34 9.14 18.98 -2.19
CA GLU A 34 10.18 19.97 -2.49
C GLU A 34 10.15 20.41 -3.95
N LEU A 35 10.07 19.45 -4.88
CA LEU A 35 9.98 19.73 -6.32
C LEU A 35 8.70 20.51 -6.66
N ALA A 36 7.58 20.16 -6.04
CA ALA A 36 6.29 20.82 -6.26
C ALA A 36 6.30 22.27 -5.80
N VAL A 37 6.94 22.59 -4.67
CA VAL A 37 7.11 23.98 -4.21
C VAL A 37 7.91 24.80 -5.24
N VAL A 38 9.01 24.25 -5.74
CA VAL A 38 9.82 24.91 -6.79
C VAL A 38 8.99 25.11 -8.07
N GLU A 39 8.21 24.12 -8.49
CA GLU A 39 7.39 24.20 -9.71
C GLU A 39 6.16 25.13 -9.55
N LYS A 40 5.71 25.38 -8.32
CA LYS A 40 4.63 26.33 -8.00
C LYS A 40 5.12 27.78 -7.97
N LEU A 41 6.34 28.02 -7.49
CA LEU A 41 6.93 29.35 -7.34
C LEU A 41 7.80 29.78 -8.54
N GLY A 42 8.25 28.83 -9.36
CA GLY A 42 9.25 29.07 -10.41
C GLY A 42 8.82 28.78 -11.84
N THR A 43 9.79 28.88 -12.74
CA THR A 43 9.68 28.44 -14.13
C THR A 43 9.55 26.91 -14.21
N PRO A 44 8.90 26.36 -15.26
CA PRO A 44 8.71 24.92 -15.38
C PRO A 44 10.05 24.19 -15.39
N LEU A 45 10.20 23.21 -14.50
CA LEU A 45 11.38 22.37 -14.40
C LEU A 45 11.50 21.51 -15.68
N PRO A 46 12.69 21.43 -16.30
CA PRO A 46 12.87 20.59 -17.48
C PRO A 46 12.75 19.11 -17.14
N GLU A 47 12.10 18.37 -18.03
CA GLU A 47 11.65 16.99 -17.79
C GLU A 47 12.79 15.98 -17.58
N HIS A 48 14.00 16.29 -18.07
CA HIS A 48 15.20 15.46 -17.91
C HIS A 48 15.79 15.50 -16.49
N LEU A 49 15.24 16.31 -15.57
CA LEU A 49 15.66 16.31 -14.16
C LEU A 49 15.25 15.04 -13.41
N ILE A 50 14.24 14.30 -13.90
CA ILE A 50 13.98 12.94 -13.42
C ILE A 50 14.92 12.01 -14.17
N LEU A 51 16.07 11.76 -13.56
CA LEU A 51 16.99 10.72 -13.99
C LEU A 51 16.32 9.35 -13.85
N LEU A 52 16.68 8.42 -14.72
CA LEU A 52 16.13 7.05 -14.75
C LEU A 52 16.27 6.35 -13.39
N ASP A 53 17.37 6.56 -12.66
CA ASP A 53 17.57 5.99 -11.31
C ASP A 53 16.51 6.45 -10.30
N ARG A 54 16.04 7.70 -10.40
CA ARG A 54 14.95 8.20 -9.53
C ARG A 54 13.60 7.59 -9.89
N SER A 55 13.33 7.43 -11.19
CA SER A 55 12.12 6.75 -11.67
C SER A 55 12.05 5.30 -11.16
N PHE A 56 13.19 4.58 -11.18
CA PHE A 56 13.29 3.26 -10.57
C PHE A 56 13.09 3.28 -9.05
N ALA A 57 13.62 4.28 -8.35
CA ALA A 57 13.40 4.42 -6.91
C ALA A 57 11.92 4.65 -6.55
N TYR A 58 11.22 5.50 -7.30
CA TYR A 58 9.78 5.70 -7.15
C TYR A 58 8.98 4.43 -7.45
N THR A 59 9.39 3.69 -8.47
CA THR A 59 8.80 2.39 -8.83
C THR A 59 8.99 1.37 -7.72
N GLU A 60 10.20 1.28 -7.15
CA GLU A 60 10.53 0.38 -6.04
C GLU A 60 9.66 0.65 -4.80
N VAL A 61 9.46 1.92 -4.46
CA VAL A 61 8.58 2.33 -3.36
C VAL A 61 7.14 1.87 -3.59
N GLY A 62 6.62 2.06 -4.81
CA GLY A 62 5.28 1.62 -5.20
C GLY A 62 5.13 0.09 -5.09
N VAL A 63 6.08 -0.67 -5.64
CA VAL A 63 6.07 -2.14 -5.58
C VAL A 63 6.17 -2.65 -4.15
N HIS A 64 7.10 -2.11 -3.35
CA HIS A 64 7.32 -2.56 -1.96
C HIS A 64 6.03 -2.46 -1.13
N SER A 65 5.25 -1.39 -1.32
CA SER A 65 3.98 -1.22 -0.62
C SER A 65 2.97 -2.33 -0.94
N VAL A 66 2.88 -2.71 -2.20
CA VAL A 66 1.92 -3.73 -2.66
C VAL A 66 2.36 -5.12 -2.23
N VAL A 67 3.66 -5.38 -2.12
CA VAL A 67 4.18 -6.64 -1.58
C VAL A 67 3.78 -6.80 -0.11
N VAL A 68 3.99 -5.78 0.73
CA VAL A 68 3.60 -5.82 2.14
C VAL A 68 2.09 -5.94 2.28
N ASP A 69 1.32 -5.17 1.50
CA ASP A 69 -0.14 -5.28 1.43
C ASP A 69 -0.60 -6.68 1.01
N GLY A 70 0.08 -7.31 0.05
CA GLY A 70 -0.22 -8.66 -0.40
C GLY A 70 -0.01 -9.71 0.68
N LEU A 71 1.07 -9.59 1.45
CA LEU A 71 1.34 -10.49 2.59
C LEU A 71 0.29 -10.34 3.69
N ILE A 72 -0.13 -9.11 3.99
CA ILE A 72 -1.19 -8.85 4.96
C ILE A 72 -2.53 -9.41 4.45
N ASN A 73 -2.88 -9.16 3.18
CA ASN A 73 -4.11 -9.69 2.59
C ASN A 73 -4.15 -11.22 2.52
N MET A 74 -3.00 -11.87 2.28
CA MET A 74 -2.88 -13.33 2.22
C MET A 74 -3.42 -14.02 3.47
N LEU A 75 -3.22 -13.42 4.64
CA LEU A 75 -3.68 -13.95 5.93
C LEU A 75 -4.93 -13.21 6.44
N GLY A 76 -4.94 -11.89 6.37
CA GLY A 76 -5.99 -11.05 6.94
C GLY A 76 -7.34 -11.22 6.26
N VAL A 77 -7.38 -11.39 4.93
CA VAL A 77 -8.64 -11.57 4.20
C VAL A 77 -9.33 -12.90 4.54
N PRO A 78 -8.67 -14.08 4.48
CA PRO A 78 -9.32 -15.33 4.85
C PRO A 78 -9.69 -15.36 6.34
N MET A 79 -8.90 -14.74 7.22
CA MET A 79 -9.28 -14.62 8.64
C MET A 79 -10.52 -13.74 8.83
N GLY A 80 -10.60 -12.59 8.16
CA GLY A 80 -11.77 -11.71 8.20
C GLY A 80 -13.03 -12.40 7.71
N LEU A 81 -12.93 -13.13 6.60
CA LEU A 81 -14.03 -13.95 6.09
C LEU A 81 -14.37 -15.14 6.99
N GLY A 82 -13.36 -15.73 7.65
CA GLY A 82 -13.57 -16.77 8.66
C GLY A 82 -14.41 -16.28 9.84
N VAL A 83 -14.16 -15.05 10.31
CA VAL A 83 -15.01 -14.41 11.32
C VAL A 83 -16.42 -14.17 10.77
N MET A 84 -16.57 -13.65 9.55
CA MET A 84 -17.89 -13.46 8.93
C MET A 84 -18.68 -14.77 8.78
N GLY A 85 -17.99 -15.88 8.52
CA GLY A 85 -18.57 -17.22 8.44
C GLY A 85 -18.80 -17.89 9.79
N SER A 86 -18.61 -17.19 10.92
CA SER A 86 -18.66 -17.76 12.29
C SER A 86 -17.71 -18.96 12.49
N LEU A 87 -16.64 -19.05 11.69
CA LEU A 87 -15.60 -20.08 11.81
C LEU A 87 -14.56 -19.74 12.88
N MET A 88 -14.47 -18.46 13.26
CA MET A 88 -13.55 -17.97 14.28
C MET A 88 -14.25 -16.93 15.15
N PRO A 89 -14.31 -17.13 16.48
CA PRO A 89 -14.82 -16.12 17.39
C PRO A 89 -13.81 -14.96 17.46
N ILE A 90 -14.31 -13.73 17.30
CA ILE A 90 -13.53 -12.52 17.54
C ILE A 90 -14.08 -11.86 18.81
N PHE A 91 -13.17 -11.37 19.66
CA PHE A 91 -13.52 -10.83 21.00
C PHE A 91 -14.21 -11.83 21.96
N GLY A 92 -14.16 -13.12 21.66
CA GLY A 92 -14.65 -14.19 22.54
C GLY A 92 -16.14 -14.50 22.39
N ASP A 93 -16.85 -13.84 21.47
CA ASP A 93 -18.24 -14.17 21.13
C ASP A 93 -18.27 -15.15 19.94
N PRO A 94 -18.93 -16.32 20.05
CA PRO A 94 -19.11 -17.24 18.93
C PRO A 94 -20.06 -16.70 17.84
N ASP A 95 -20.95 -15.77 18.17
CA ASP A 95 -21.88 -15.14 17.20
C ASP A 95 -21.43 -13.70 16.91
N PRO A 96 -20.63 -13.47 15.85
CA PRO A 96 -20.00 -12.19 15.61
C PRO A 96 -21.03 -11.12 15.19
N SER A 97 -21.03 -10.00 15.90
CA SER A 97 -21.85 -8.84 15.54
C SER A 97 -21.39 -8.21 14.21
N LEU A 98 -22.22 -7.33 13.63
CA LEU A 98 -21.81 -6.60 12.42
C LEU A 98 -20.53 -5.77 12.62
N PHE A 99 -20.33 -5.22 13.83
CA PHE A 99 -19.10 -4.50 14.17
C PHE A 99 -17.88 -5.42 14.12
N ASP A 100 -18.01 -6.62 14.68
CA ASP A 100 -16.96 -7.63 14.75
C ASP A 100 -16.53 -8.10 13.37
N GLN A 101 -17.51 -8.35 12.50
CA GLN A 101 -17.31 -8.73 11.10
C GLN A 101 -16.55 -7.64 10.32
N VAL A 102 -16.97 -6.38 10.46
CA VAL A 102 -16.31 -5.24 9.81
C VAL A 102 -14.91 -5.04 10.37
N PHE A 103 -14.73 -5.14 11.69
CA PHE A 103 -13.43 -5.00 12.34
C PHE A 103 -12.44 -6.07 11.88
N ALA A 104 -12.88 -7.34 11.81
CA ALA A 104 -12.06 -8.43 11.32
C ALA A 104 -11.61 -8.20 9.87
N GLN A 105 -12.50 -7.70 9.02
CA GLN A 105 -12.15 -7.37 7.64
C GLN A 105 -11.22 -6.16 7.55
N LEU A 106 -11.39 -5.16 8.43
CA LEU A 106 -10.53 -3.98 8.49
C LEU A 106 -9.07 -4.36 8.74
N ILE A 107 -8.78 -5.37 9.57
CA ILE A 107 -7.40 -5.83 9.82
C ILE A 107 -6.68 -6.21 8.52
N GLY A 108 -7.37 -6.90 7.60
CA GLY A 108 -6.80 -7.32 6.33
C GLY A 108 -6.57 -6.17 5.34
N ILE A 109 -7.39 -5.12 5.39
CA ILE A 109 -7.42 -4.07 4.35
C ILE A 109 -6.79 -2.74 4.80
N THR A 110 -6.60 -2.54 6.10
CA THR A 110 -6.17 -1.25 6.68
C THR A 110 -4.83 -0.79 6.13
N TYR A 111 -3.88 -1.72 5.93
CA TYR A 111 -2.57 -1.37 5.40
C TYR A 111 -2.66 -0.79 3.99
N GLY A 112 -3.31 -1.50 3.05
CA GLY A 112 -3.46 -1.06 1.67
C GLY A 112 -4.21 0.27 1.57
N VAL A 113 -5.35 0.38 2.23
CA VAL A 113 -6.16 1.62 2.23
C VAL A 113 -5.41 2.77 2.89
N GLY A 114 -4.80 2.55 4.06
CA GLY A 114 -4.05 3.59 4.76
C GLY A 114 -2.85 4.11 3.95
N TYR A 115 -2.13 3.20 3.29
CA TYR A 115 -1.03 3.56 2.41
C TYR A 115 -1.51 4.37 1.18
N ALA A 116 -2.61 3.93 0.56
CA ALA A 116 -3.25 4.62 -0.55
C ALA A 116 -3.72 6.03 -0.18
N VAL A 117 -4.36 6.20 0.99
CA VAL A 117 -4.74 7.51 1.53
C VAL A 117 -3.51 8.38 1.78
N MET A 118 -2.45 7.83 2.38
CA MET A 118 -1.22 8.57 2.66
C MET A 118 -0.57 9.10 1.38
N ILE A 119 -0.47 8.28 0.33
CA ILE A 119 0.03 8.72 -0.99
C ILE A 119 -0.90 9.77 -1.58
N GLY A 120 -2.20 9.48 -1.65
CA GLY A 120 -3.17 10.37 -2.26
C GLY A 120 -3.17 11.75 -1.62
N HIS A 121 -3.32 11.80 -0.29
CA HIS A 121 -3.40 13.05 0.46
C HIS A 121 -2.13 13.89 0.34
N ASN A 122 -0.94 13.29 0.48
CA ASN A 122 0.32 14.05 0.50
C ASN A 122 0.81 14.45 -0.89
N LEU A 123 0.51 13.65 -1.92
CA LEU A 123 0.97 13.91 -3.29
C LEU A 123 -0.09 14.56 -4.19
N GLY A 124 -1.37 14.53 -3.80
CA GLY A 124 -2.45 15.14 -4.58
C GLY A 124 -2.21 16.62 -4.86
N SER A 125 -1.88 17.41 -3.83
CA SER A 125 -1.56 18.84 -3.96
C SER A 125 -0.23 19.13 -4.68
N CYS A 126 0.56 18.08 -4.94
CA CYS A 126 1.82 18.11 -5.68
C CYS A 126 1.65 17.68 -7.15
N TYR A 127 0.43 17.34 -7.59
CA TYR A 127 0.14 16.87 -8.95
C TYR A 127 0.15 18.02 -9.99
N ILE A 128 1.29 18.70 -10.10
CA ILE A 128 1.48 19.88 -10.94
C ILE A 128 2.76 19.75 -11.78
N GLY A 129 2.84 20.53 -12.86
CA GLY A 129 4.00 20.54 -13.73
C GLY A 129 4.26 19.21 -14.44
N LYS A 130 5.44 19.04 -15.03
CA LYS A 130 5.78 17.81 -15.76
C LYS A 130 6.57 16.85 -14.88
N VAL A 131 7.47 17.40 -14.07
CA VAL A 131 8.35 16.63 -13.19
C VAL A 131 7.52 15.96 -12.10
N CYS A 132 6.75 16.71 -11.31
CA CYS A 132 6.00 16.10 -10.20
C CYS A 132 4.93 15.12 -10.70
N LYS A 133 4.24 15.43 -11.81
CA LYS A 133 3.29 14.48 -12.42
C LYS A 133 3.94 13.18 -12.84
N ARG A 134 5.13 13.23 -13.45
CA ARG A 134 5.85 12.03 -13.87
C ARG A 134 6.32 11.21 -12.67
N ALA A 135 6.85 11.85 -11.62
CA ALA A 135 7.25 11.16 -10.39
C ALA A 135 6.05 10.46 -9.71
N ILE A 136 4.91 11.16 -9.59
CA ILE A 136 3.68 10.58 -9.03
C ILE A 136 3.14 9.45 -9.92
N GLN A 137 3.22 9.61 -11.25
CA GLN A 137 2.84 8.57 -12.20
C GLN A 137 3.73 7.34 -12.10
N ASP A 138 5.04 7.46 -11.91
CA ASP A 138 5.93 6.31 -11.75
C ASP A 138 5.57 5.49 -10.49
N ILE A 139 5.25 6.17 -9.37
CA ILE A 139 4.73 5.51 -8.15
C ILE A 139 3.39 4.84 -8.43
N TYR A 140 2.44 5.56 -9.04
CA TYR A 140 1.09 5.05 -9.23
C TYR A 140 1.00 3.91 -10.26
N GLN A 141 1.73 4.02 -11.37
CA GLN A 141 1.79 2.97 -12.40
C GLN A 141 2.46 1.70 -11.86
N SER A 142 3.54 1.84 -11.09
CA SER A 142 4.17 0.68 -10.45
C SER A 142 3.24 0.01 -9.45
N MET A 143 2.44 0.79 -8.68
CA MET A 143 1.39 0.25 -7.81
C MET A 143 0.32 -0.51 -8.61
N ILE A 144 -0.16 0.01 -9.74
CA ILE A 144 -1.14 -0.69 -10.59
C ILE A 144 -0.57 -2.03 -11.05
N VAL A 145 0.64 -2.03 -11.63
CA VAL A 145 1.28 -3.25 -12.14
C VAL A 145 1.50 -4.26 -11.02
N ALA A 146 2.04 -3.83 -9.87
CA ALA A 146 2.26 -4.69 -8.72
C ALA A 146 0.94 -5.26 -8.18
N ASN A 147 -0.14 -4.47 -8.16
CA ASN A 147 -1.45 -4.93 -7.69
C ASN A 147 -2.07 -5.98 -8.61
N ILE A 148 -1.89 -5.84 -9.93
CA ILE A 148 -2.32 -6.86 -10.90
C ILE A 148 -1.59 -8.17 -10.61
N ILE A 149 -0.26 -8.12 -10.44
CA ILE A 149 0.55 -9.30 -10.09
C ILE A 149 0.09 -9.90 -8.75
N LYS A 150 -0.10 -9.07 -7.72
CA LYS A 150 -0.61 -9.48 -6.40
C LYS A 150 -1.94 -10.22 -6.51
N VAL A 151 -2.90 -9.66 -7.25
CA VAL A 151 -4.22 -10.28 -7.44
C VAL A 151 -4.10 -11.66 -8.10
N ILE A 152 -3.26 -11.78 -9.14
CA ILE A 152 -3.01 -13.07 -9.80
C ILE A 152 -2.39 -14.06 -8.82
N LEU A 153 -1.33 -13.67 -8.10
CA LEU A 153 -0.64 -14.53 -7.15
C LEU A 153 -1.56 -14.97 -6.00
N LEU A 154 -2.32 -14.07 -5.40
CA LEU A 154 -3.26 -14.39 -4.33
C LEU A 154 -4.42 -15.25 -4.83
N SER A 155 -4.90 -15.01 -6.05
CA SER A 155 -5.93 -15.87 -6.66
C SER A 155 -5.41 -17.30 -6.84
N VAL A 156 -4.20 -17.47 -7.39
CA VAL A 156 -3.57 -18.80 -7.52
C VAL A 156 -3.35 -19.43 -6.15
N PHE A 157 -2.83 -18.67 -5.19
CA PHE A 157 -2.59 -19.13 -3.82
C PHE A 157 -3.87 -19.64 -3.14
N PHE A 158 -4.96 -18.87 -3.18
CA PHE A 158 -6.22 -19.28 -2.57
C PHE A 158 -6.87 -20.46 -3.27
N ASN A 159 -6.77 -20.54 -4.60
CA ASN A 159 -7.24 -21.72 -5.33
C ASN A 159 -6.42 -22.97 -4.99
N PHE A 160 -5.10 -22.83 -4.86
CA PHE A 160 -4.21 -23.91 -4.42
C PHE A 160 -4.55 -24.36 -2.99
N MET A 161 -4.73 -23.41 -2.06
CA MET A 161 -5.14 -23.71 -0.69
C MET A 161 -6.51 -24.40 -0.64
N TYR A 162 -7.48 -23.97 -1.44
CA TYR A 162 -8.78 -24.64 -1.53
C TYR A 162 -8.68 -26.12 -1.92
N GLN A 163 -7.73 -26.48 -2.79
CA GLN A 163 -7.46 -27.87 -3.17
C GLN A 163 -6.70 -28.63 -2.08
N LEU A 164 -5.83 -27.95 -1.34
CA LEU A 164 -5.02 -28.55 -0.27
C LEU A 164 -5.84 -28.82 1.01
N LEU A 165 -6.84 -27.97 1.33
CA LEU A 165 -7.62 -28.04 2.57
C LEU A 165 -8.72 -29.13 2.56
N THR A 166 -8.58 -30.19 1.77
CA THR A 166 -9.51 -31.34 1.79
C THR A 166 -9.26 -32.25 3.00
N PRO A 167 -10.28 -32.95 3.54
CA PRO A 167 -10.13 -33.81 4.71
C PRO A 167 -8.98 -34.81 4.63
N GLU A 168 -8.77 -35.42 3.46
CA GLU A 168 -7.72 -36.42 3.24
C GLU A 168 -6.33 -35.82 3.42
N HIS A 169 -6.02 -34.75 2.68
CA HIS A 169 -4.74 -34.05 2.75
C HIS A 169 -4.47 -33.42 4.12
N VAL A 170 -5.49 -32.85 4.78
CA VAL A 170 -5.35 -32.27 6.12
C VAL A 170 -5.02 -33.35 7.15
N GLN A 171 -5.71 -34.48 7.12
CA GLN A 171 -5.44 -35.61 8.03
C GLN A 171 -4.07 -36.23 7.78
N GLU A 172 -3.65 -36.37 6.52
CA GLU A 172 -2.30 -36.84 6.18
C GLU A 172 -1.21 -35.89 6.69
N GLY A 173 -1.37 -34.58 6.45
CA GLY A 173 -0.47 -33.57 6.98
C GLY A 173 -0.39 -33.59 8.51
N PHE A 174 -1.55 -33.70 9.18
CA PHE A 174 -1.60 -33.79 10.63
C PHE A 174 -0.92 -35.06 11.17
N LYS A 175 -1.08 -36.22 10.51
CA LYS A 175 -0.37 -37.46 10.91
C LYS A 175 1.15 -37.29 10.89
N VAL A 176 1.68 -36.56 9.90
CA VAL A 176 3.12 -36.28 9.78
C VAL A 176 3.59 -35.28 10.84
N LEU A 177 2.79 -34.24 11.13
CA LEU A 177 3.11 -33.21 12.12
C LEU A 177 2.82 -33.63 13.57
N TRP A 178 1.99 -34.65 13.78
CA TRP A 178 1.52 -35.10 15.09
C TRP A 178 2.63 -35.44 16.10
N PRO A 179 3.73 -36.14 15.72
CA PRO A 179 4.82 -36.44 16.65
C PRO A 179 5.47 -35.18 17.26
N LEU A 180 5.47 -34.07 16.52
CA LEU A 180 6.02 -32.79 16.97
C LEU A 180 5.01 -32.01 17.82
N LEU A 181 3.72 -32.10 17.50
CA LEU A 181 2.64 -31.35 18.15
C LEU A 181 2.11 -32.00 19.43
N ARG A 182 2.39 -33.29 19.64
CA ARG A 182 1.91 -34.05 20.80
C ARG A 182 2.32 -33.48 22.16
N GLY A 183 3.45 -32.76 22.21
CA GLY A 183 3.92 -32.08 23.41
C GLY A 183 3.24 -30.73 23.68
N VAL A 184 2.52 -30.18 22.70
CA VAL A 184 1.94 -28.83 22.74
C VAL A 184 0.41 -28.88 22.86
N MET A 185 -0.23 -29.89 22.28
CA MET A 185 -1.68 -29.92 22.11
C MET A 185 -2.28 -31.27 22.52
N SER A 186 -3.44 -31.25 23.18
CA SER A 186 -4.19 -32.46 23.51
C SER A 186 -4.88 -33.04 22.28
N ASP A 187 -5.19 -34.34 22.31
CA ASP A 187 -5.89 -35.04 21.22
C ASP A 187 -7.22 -34.37 20.84
N GLN A 188 -7.96 -33.88 21.84
CA GLN A 188 -9.24 -33.18 21.62
C GLN A 188 -9.03 -31.83 20.91
N MET A 189 -8.03 -31.05 21.30
CA MET A 189 -7.69 -29.80 20.63
C MET A 189 -7.19 -30.05 19.20
N ALA A 190 -6.49 -31.16 18.97
CA ALA A 190 -5.98 -31.53 17.66
C ALA A 190 -7.10 -31.79 16.65
N VAL A 191 -8.14 -32.50 17.08
CA VAL A 191 -9.34 -32.72 16.25
C VAL A 191 -10.03 -31.40 15.96
N GLY A 192 -10.22 -30.54 16.98
CA GLY A 192 -10.83 -29.22 16.78
C GLY A 192 -10.06 -28.33 15.80
N VAL A 193 -8.72 -28.34 15.85
CA VAL A 193 -7.88 -27.61 14.90
C VAL A 193 -7.97 -28.20 13.49
N GLN A 194 -8.04 -29.53 13.34
CA GLN A 194 -8.24 -30.15 12.03
C GLN A 194 -9.58 -29.76 11.41
N ASP A 195 -10.66 -29.84 12.18
CA ASP A 195 -12.00 -29.47 11.73
C ASP A 195 -12.07 -27.98 11.37
N TRP A 196 -11.41 -27.13 12.15
CA TRP A 196 -11.28 -25.70 11.85
C TRP A 196 -10.51 -25.45 10.54
N VAL A 197 -9.36 -26.12 10.33
CA VAL A 197 -8.58 -26.01 9.09
C VAL A 197 -9.38 -26.46 7.88
N ILE A 198 -10.15 -27.55 8.00
CA ILE A 198 -11.02 -28.02 6.92
C ILE A 198 -12.14 -27.00 6.64
N SER A 199 -12.74 -26.43 7.69
CA SER A 199 -13.81 -25.43 7.54
C SER A 199 -13.31 -24.14 6.88
N MET A 200 -12.05 -23.75 7.12
CA MET A 200 -11.40 -22.62 6.46
C MET A 200 -11.32 -22.77 4.93
N ARG A 201 -11.51 -23.98 4.40
CA ARG A 201 -11.59 -24.21 2.95
C ARG A 201 -12.69 -23.38 2.29
N GLU A 202 -13.84 -23.23 2.95
CA GLU A 202 -15.01 -22.55 2.39
C GLU A 202 -14.75 -21.06 2.12
N VAL A 203 -13.87 -20.44 2.91
CA VAL A 203 -13.54 -19.00 2.78
C VAL A 203 -12.40 -18.72 1.80
N MET A 204 -11.69 -19.74 1.30
CA MET A 204 -10.55 -19.55 0.37
C MET A 204 -10.98 -18.95 -0.97
N ILE A 205 -12.03 -19.48 -1.61
CA ILE A 205 -12.50 -18.96 -2.91
C ILE A 205 -13.10 -17.54 -2.76
N PRO A 206 -13.98 -17.27 -1.78
CA PRO A 206 -14.45 -15.91 -1.51
C PRO A 206 -13.31 -14.92 -1.22
N SER A 207 -12.23 -15.36 -0.57
CA SER A 207 -11.06 -14.51 -0.28
C SER A 207 -10.43 -13.95 -1.55
N ALA A 208 -10.36 -14.74 -2.64
CA ALA A 208 -9.84 -14.26 -3.91
C ALA A 208 -10.68 -13.11 -4.48
N THR A 209 -12.02 -13.23 -4.41
CA THR A 209 -12.94 -12.18 -4.86
C THR A 209 -12.81 -10.92 -4.01
N VAL A 210 -12.72 -11.06 -2.68
CA VAL A 210 -12.56 -9.92 -1.77
C VAL A 210 -11.25 -9.18 -2.02
N VAL A 211 -10.14 -9.89 -2.25
CA VAL A 211 -8.86 -9.26 -2.60
C VAL A 211 -8.96 -8.42 -3.88
N ILE A 212 -9.69 -8.87 -4.89
CA ILE A 212 -9.92 -8.10 -6.12
C ILE A 212 -10.67 -6.80 -5.79
N LEU A 213 -11.78 -6.88 -5.05
CA LEU A 213 -12.61 -5.73 -4.69
C LEU A 213 -11.82 -4.70 -3.87
N VAL A 214 -11.08 -5.16 -2.85
CA VAL A 214 -10.25 -4.30 -2.00
C VAL A 214 -9.13 -3.65 -2.81
N THR A 215 -8.54 -4.38 -3.75
CA THR A 215 -7.48 -3.85 -4.62
C THR A 215 -8.01 -2.74 -5.53
N ILE A 216 -9.20 -2.92 -6.12
CA ILE A 216 -9.86 -1.87 -6.91
C ILE A 216 -10.12 -0.64 -6.06
N ALA A 217 -10.71 -0.81 -4.87
CA ALA A 217 -10.96 0.30 -3.95
C ALA A 217 -9.67 1.04 -3.57
N THR A 218 -8.62 0.31 -3.22
CA THR A 218 -7.31 0.84 -2.84
C THR A 218 -6.65 1.63 -3.98
N LEU A 219 -6.82 1.23 -5.25
CA LEU A 219 -6.30 1.97 -6.40
C LEU A 219 -7.14 3.21 -6.75
N CYS A 220 -8.46 3.17 -6.52
CA CYS A 220 -9.34 4.32 -6.75
C CYS A 220 -9.05 5.49 -5.80
N VAL A 221 -8.73 5.21 -4.53
CA VAL A 221 -8.46 6.23 -3.51
C VAL A 221 -7.40 7.26 -3.94
N PRO A 222 -6.14 6.89 -4.25
CA PRO A 222 -5.10 7.86 -4.59
C PRO A 222 -5.42 8.57 -5.91
N TYR A 223 -6.08 7.88 -6.86
CA TYR A 223 -6.51 8.51 -8.12
C TYR A 223 -7.47 9.68 -7.88
N VAL A 224 -8.47 9.49 -7.01
CA VAL A 224 -9.42 10.56 -6.64
C VAL A 224 -8.66 11.74 -6.01
N TYR A 225 -7.74 11.48 -5.10
CA TYR A 225 -6.90 12.54 -4.51
C TYR A 225 -6.04 13.27 -5.54
N PHE A 226 -5.46 12.58 -6.51
CA PHE A 226 -4.67 13.21 -7.57
C PHE A 226 -5.52 14.11 -8.47
N VAL A 227 -6.76 13.70 -8.77
CA VAL A 227 -7.69 14.53 -9.55
C VAL A 227 -8.10 15.78 -8.77
N ILE A 228 -8.49 15.64 -7.50
CA ILE A 228 -8.92 16.77 -6.67
C ILE A 228 -7.74 17.71 -6.40
N GLY A 229 -6.65 17.19 -5.82
CA GLY A 229 -5.48 17.98 -5.46
C GLY A 229 -4.75 18.58 -6.66
N GLY A 230 -4.78 17.91 -7.83
CA GLY A 230 -4.23 18.46 -9.06
C GLY A 230 -4.97 19.69 -9.57
N ARG A 231 -6.30 19.78 -9.34
CA ARG A 231 -7.09 20.97 -9.66
C ARG A 231 -6.75 22.11 -8.72
N GLU A 232 -6.71 21.84 -7.42
CA GLU A 232 -6.33 22.83 -6.40
C GLU A 232 -4.92 23.38 -6.63
N ALA A 233 -3.95 22.52 -6.94
CA ALA A 233 -2.58 22.94 -7.24
C ALA A 233 -2.49 23.82 -8.49
N ALA A 234 -3.28 23.51 -9.53
CA ALA A 234 -3.32 24.32 -10.75
C ALA A 234 -3.92 25.72 -10.49
N GLU A 235 -4.96 25.80 -9.65
CA GLU A 235 -5.55 27.07 -9.21
C GLU A 235 -4.55 27.89 -8.38
N GLU A 236 -3.85 27.26 -7.45
CA GLU A 236 -2.80 27.89 -6.65
C GLU A 236 -1.68 28.47 -7.51
N LYS A 237 -1.17 27.71 -8.49
CA LYS A 237 -0.14 28.20 -9.42
C LYS A 237 -0.64 29.36 -10.28
N ARG A 238 -1.90 29.31 -10.72
CA ARG A 238 -2.52 30.43 -11.46
C ARG A 238 -2.59 31.68 -10.59
N ARG A 239 -2.95 31.52 -9.32
CA ARG A 239 -3.02 32.60 -8.33
C ARG A 239 -1.64 33.21 -8.08
N ASN A 240 -0.61 32.40 -7.85
CA ASN A 240 0.75 32.89 -7.61
C ASN A 240 1.28 33.69 -8.81
N ARG A 241 1.03 33.23 -10.04
CA ARG A 241 1.36 34.01 -11.25
C ARG A 241 0.65 35.35 -11.36
N LEU A 242 -0.55 35.49 -10.80
CA LEU A 242 -1.26 36.77 -10.82
C LEU A 242 -0.65 37.76 -9.82
N TYR A 243 -0.15 37.27 -8.68
CA TYR A 243 0.46 38.11 -7.64
C TYR A 243 1.92 38.47 -7.91
N ASP A 244 2.69 37.61 -8.60
CA ASP A 244 4.10 37.88 -8.96
C ASP A 244 4.25 38.90 -10.12
N VAL A 245 3.13 39.35 -10.73
CA VAL A 245 3.11 40.31 -11.84
C VAL A 245 2.75 41.74 -11.35
N CYS A 246 2.59 41.94 -10.04
CA CYS A 246 2.46 43.25 -9.38
C CYS A 246 3.75 43.63 -8.67
#